data_AF-A0A956BRI3-F1
#
_entry.id   AF-A0A956BRI3-F1
#
_cell.length_a   1.000
_cell.length_b   1.000
_cell.length_c   1.000
_cell.angle_alpha   90.00
_cell.angle_beta   90.00
_cell.angle_gamma   90.00
#
_symmetry.space_group_name_H-M   'P 1'
#
loop_
_entity.id
_entity.type
_entity.pdbx_description
1 polymer ?
#
loop_
_entity_poly.entity_id
_entity_poly.type
_entity_poly.pdbx_seq_one_letter_code
_entity_poly.pdbx_strand_id
1 'polypeptide(L)'
;MFSFSDLAKKLKVLSVASRLQILQLLRDRALCVGAIAAQLDVTQGAVSQHLRVLREAGLVVSEKRGFHVHYRLNETAMEEWRGIICDLLTLDSDCYAQNRKANGPSCRNRSSKQED
;
A
#
# COMPACT_ATOMS: atom_id res chain seq x y z
N MET A 1 5.39 -4.56 -19.91
CA MET A 1 5.18 -3.09 -19.91
C MET A 1 3.72 -2.85 -19.55
N PHE A 2 3.42 -2.33 -18.35
CA PHE A 2 2.04 -2.06 -17.93
C PHE A 2 1.56 -0.73 -18.54
N SER A 3 0.30 -0.67 -19.00
CA SER A 3 -0.32 0.60 -19.42
C SER A 3 -0.75 1.41 -18.19
N PHE A 4 -0.53 2.73 -18.21
CA PHE A 4 -0.99 3.63 -17.15
C PHE A 4 -2.52 3.57 -16.92
N SER A 5 -3.30 3.26 -17.98
CA SER A 5 -4.75 3.08 -17.88
C SER A 5 -5.13 1.87 -17.01
N ASP A 6 -4.41 0.75 -17.17
CA ASP A 6 -4.66 -0.46 -16.40
C ASP A 6 -4.20 -0.30 -14.95
N LEU A 7 -3.09 0.40 -14.73
CA LEU A 7 -2.64 0.75 -13.38
C LEU A 7 -3.65 1.65 -12.66
N ALA A 8 -4.21 2.67 -13.34
CA ALA A 8 -5.24 3.52 -12.77
C ALA A 8 -6.51 2.73 -12.39
N LYS A 9 -6.96 1.80 -13.24
CA LYS A 9 -8.10 0.91 -12.93
C LYS A 9 -7.82 0.05 -11.70
N LYS A 10 -6.64 -0.54 -11.64
CA LYS A 10 -6.17 -1.33 -10.51
C LYS A 10 -6.13 -0.49 -9.22
N LEU A 11 -5.58 0.72 -9.25
CA LEU A 11 -5.52 1.63 -8.10
C LEU A 11 -6.91 2.11 -7.66
N LYS A 12 -7.84 2.28 -8.60
CA LYS A 12 -9.26 2.59 -8.29
C LYS A 12 -9.92 1.48 -7.47
N VAL A 13 -9.48 0.23 -7.61
CA VAL A 13 -9.93 -0.84 -6.71
C VAL A 13 -9.39 -0.60 -5.30
N LEU A 14 -8.16 -0.14 -5.12
CA LEU A 14 -7.61 0.13 -3.79
C LEU A 14 -8.13 1.43 -3.15
N SER A 15 -8.71 2.36 -3.92
CA SER A 15 -9.11 3.69 -3.45
C SER A 15 -10.39 3.74 -2.57
N VAL A 16 -10.71 2.67 -1.84
CA VAL A 16 -11.85 2.61 -0.90
C VAL A 16 -11.39 2.10 0.45
N ALA A 17 -11.70 2.86 1.49
CA ALA A 17 -11.25 2.62 2.86
C ALA A 17 -11.56 1.19 3.35
N SER A 18 -12.81 0.73 3.19
CA SER A 18 -13.22 -0.61 3.63
C SER A 18 -12.42 -1.72 2.95
N ARG A 19 -12.02 -1.55 1.68
CA ARG A 19 -11.20 -2.54 0.97
C ARG A 19 -9.77 -2.55 1.49
N LEU A 20 -9.18 -1.40 1.78
CA LEU A 20 -7.87 -1.32 2.41
C LEU A 20 -7.87 -1.95 3.80
N GLN A 21 -8.91 -1.71 4.59
CA GLN A 21 -9.08 -2.35 5.90
C GLN A 21 -9.19 -3.87 5.77
N ILE A 22 -9.97 -4.39 4.81
CA ILE A 22 -10.02 -5.84 4.54
C ILE A 22 -8.63 -6.39 4.21
N LEU A 23 -7.88 -5.74 3.32
CA LEU A 23 -6.52 -6.18 2.96
C LEU A 23 -5.59 -6.17 4.18
N GLN A 24 -5.70 -5.17 5.05
CA GLN A 24 -4.96 -5.10 6.30
C GLN A 24 -5.32 -6.27 7.24
N LEU A 25 -6.60 -6.58 7.40
CA LEU A 25 -7.05 -7.70 8.24
C LEU A 25 -6.59 -9.06 7.71
N LEU A 26 -6.48 -9.20 6.39
CA LEU A 26 -6.04 -10.43 5.72
C LEU A 26 -4.52 -10.60 5.66
N ARG A 27 -3.75 -9.61 6.13
CA ARG A 27 -2.28 -9.63 6.09
C ARG A 27 -1.69 -10.76 6.93
N ASP A 28 -2.21 -10.96 8.13
CA ASP A 28 -1.61 -11.88 9.10
C ASP A 28 -2.27 -13.27 9.08
N ARG A 29 -3.52 -13.37 8.62
CA ARG A 29 -4.29 -14.61 8.66
C ARG A 29 -5.42 -14.64 7.64
N ALA A 30 -5.77 -15.85 7.22
CA ALA A 30 -6.97 -16.08 6.41
C ALA A 30 -8.24 -15.95 7.25
N LEU A 31 -9.23 -15.19 6.78
CA LEU A 31 -10.47 -14.91 7.51
C LEU A 31 -11.71 -15.24 6.69
N CYS A 32 -12.78 -15.68 7.35
CA CYS A 32 -14.08 -15.85 6.73
C CYS A 32 -14.84 -14.51 6.66
N VAL A 33 -15.87 -14.45 5.81
CA VAL A 33 -16.70 -13.24 5.62
C VAL A 33 -17.27 -12.73 6.95
N GLY A 34 -17.75 -13.63 7.81
CA GLY A 34 -18.30 -13.27 9.11
C GLY A 34 -17.28 -12.63 10.05
N ALA A 35 -16.06 -13.15 10.10
CA ALA A 35 -14.98 -12.61 10.94
C ALA A 35 -14.52 -11.22 10.46
N ILE A 36 -14.53 -10.99 9.14
CA ILE A 36 -14.21 -9.67 8.56
C ILE A 36 -15.35 -8.68 8.87
N ALA A 37 -16.60 -9.09 8.68
CA ALA A 37 -17.79 -8.28 8.96
C ALA A 37 -17.83 -7.81 10.43
N ALA A 38 -17.54 -8.72 11.36
CA ALA A 38 -17.49 -8.41 12.80
C ALA A 38 -16.37 -7.42 13.15
N GLN A 39 -15.21 -7.49 12.50
CA GLN A 39 -14.10 -6.57 12.76
C GLN A 39 -14.28 -5.18 12.16
N LEU A 40 -15.04 -5.07 11.06
CA LEU A 40 -15.31 -3.80 10.39
C LEU A 40 -16.64 -3.16 10.81
N ASP A 41 -17.42 -3.82 11.66
CA ASP A 41 -18.76 -3.42 12.07
C ASP A 41 -19.70 -3.11 10.88
N VAL A 42 -19.69 -4.01 9.89
CA VAL A 42 -20.53 -3.90 8.68
C VAL A 42 -21.24 -5.22 8.39
N THR A 43 -22.22 -5.17 7.49
CA THR A 43 -22.96 -6.37 7.10
C THR A 43 -22.10 -7.34 6.28
N GLN A 44 -22.38 -8.65 6.40
CA GLN A 44 -21.71 -9.67 5.59
C GLN A 44 -21.93 -9.47 4.08
N GLY A 45 -23.07 -8.89 3.68
CA GLY A 45 -23.36 -8.54 2.29
C GLY A 45 -22.39 -7.49 1.74
N ALA A 46 -22.13 -6.43 2.52
CA ALA A 46 -21.16 -5.39 2.17
C ALA A 46 -19.73 -5.97 2.05
N VAL A 47 -19.32 -6.80 3.01
CA VAL A 47 -18.02 -7.49 2.95
C VAL A 47 -17.92 -8.39 1.72
N SER A 48 -18.97 -9.17 1.42
CA SER A 48 -19.00 -10.07 0.27
C SER A 48 -18.85 -9.31 -1.06
N GLN A 49 -19.49 -8.15 -1.17
CA GLN A 49 -19.35 -7.27 -2.33
C GLN A 49 -17.90 -6.76 -2.46
N HIS A 50 -17.29 -6.30 -1.36
CA HIS A 50 -15.89 -5.87 -1.38
C HIS A 50 -14.92 -7.01 -1.74
N LEU A 51 -15.11 -8.19 -1.15
CA LEU A 51 -14.28 -9.37 -1.44
C LEU A 51 -14.44 -9.83 -2.88
N ARG A 52 -15.62 -9.72 -3.47
CA ARG A 52 -15.84 -10.01 -4.89
C ARG A 52 -14.99 -9.10 -5.77
N VAL A 53 -15.03 -7.79 -5.53
CA VAL A 53 -14.24 -6.81 -6.30
C VAL A 53 -12.74 -7.05 -6.10
N LEU A 54 -12.29 -7.31 -4.87
CA LEU A 54 -10.89 -7.63 -4.58
C LEU A 54 -10.43 -8.92 -5.27
N ARG A 55 -11.31 -9.93 -5.35
CA ARG A 55 -11.04 -11.21 -6.02
C ARG A 55 -10.97 -11.05 -7.54
N GLU A 56 -11.89 -10.29 -8.13
CA GLU A 56 -11.88 -9.94 -9.56
C GLU A 56 -10.61 -9.14 -9.92
N ALA A 57 -10.10 -8.32 -9.00
CA ALA A 57 -8.82 -7.63 -9.14
C ALA A 57 -7.58 -8.52 -8.87
N GLY A 58 -7.76 -9.78 -8.49
CA GLY A 58 -6.69 -10.73 -8.20
C GLY A 58 -5.93 -10.49 -6.90
N LEU A 59 -6.40 -9.58 -6.04
CA LEU A 59 -5.73 -9.18 -4.79
C LEU A 59 -5.94 -10.18 -3.66
N VAL A 60 -7.06 -10.91 -3.70
CA VAL A 60 -7.41 -11.92 -2.69
C VAL A 60 -7.77 -13.22 -3.37
N VAL A 61 -7.49 -14.32 -2.68
CA VAL A 61 -7.89 -15.67 -3.08
C VAL A 61 -8.76 -16.29 -2.00
N SER A 62 -9.68 -17.16 -2.41
CA SER A 62 -10.59 -17.85 -1.53
C SER A 62 -10.23 -19.33 -1.41
N GLU A 63 -10.27 -19.85 -0.19
CA GLU A 63 -10.04 -21.26 0.12
C GLU A 63 -11.24 -21.78 0.93
N LYS A 64 -11.79 -22.94 0.53
CA LYS A 64 -12.86 -23.58 1.28
C LYS A 64 -12.26 -24.39 2.43
N ARG A 65 -12.61 -24.06 3.67
CA ARG A 65 -12.22 -24.80 4.87
C ARG A 65 -13.47 -25.28 5.60
N GLY A 66 -13.80 -26.56 5.40
CA GLY A 66 -15.06 -27.15 5.88
C GLY A 66 -16.27 -26.47 5.26
N PHE A 67 -17.15 -25.92 6.11
CA PHE A 67 -18.38 -25.23 5.68
C PHE A 67 -18.17 -23.76 5.32
N HIS A 68 -17.01 -23.18 5.65
CA HIS A 68 -16.77 -21.75 5.48
C HIS A 68 -15.71 -21.46 4.41
N VAL A 69 -15.95 -20.41 3.63
CA VAL A 69 -14.96 -19.85 2.71
C VAL A 69 -14.10 -18.85 3.46
N HIS A 70 -12.79 -19.07 3.43
CA HIS A 70 -11.79 -18.18 3.97
C HIS A 70 -11.10 -17.43 2.84
N TYR A 71 -10.77 -16.18 3.08
CA TYR A 71 -10.06 -15.32 2.16
C TYR A 71 -8.66 -15.07 2.70
N ARG A 72 -7.68 -14.99 1.80
CA ARG A 72 -6.30 -14.60 2.10
C ARG A 72 -5.79 -13.67 1.00
N LEU A 73 -4.73 -12.93 1.29
CA LEU A 73 -4.04 -12.14 0.28
C LEU A 73 -3.43 -13.07 -0.78
N ASN A 74 -3.42 -12.59 -2.02
CA ASN A 74 -2.65 -13.20 -3.09
C ASN A 74 -1.22 -12.66 -3.03
N GLU A 75 -0.31 -13.43 -2.42
CA GLU A 75 1.09 -13.03 -2.21
C GLU A 75 1.80 -12.66 -3.52
N THR A 76 1.62 -13.44 -4.57
CA THR A 76 2.19 -13.15 -5.90
C THR A 76 1.72 -11.79 -6.41
N ALA A 77 0.42 -11.52 -6.33
CA ALA A 77 -0.11 -10.22 -6.73
C ALA A 77 0.43 -9.10 -5.83
N MET A 78 0.54 -9.30 -4.52
CA MET A 78 1.07 -8.28 -3.61
C MET A 78 2.51 -7.92 -3.94
N GLU A 79 3.37 -8.88 -4.29
CA GLU A 79 4.75 -8.60 -4.68
C GLU A 79 4.82 -7.86 -6.02
N GLU A 80 4.00 -8.24 -7.01
CA GLU A 80 3.87 -7.49 -8.27
C GLU A 80 3.46 -6.04 -8.03
N TRP A 81 2.47 -5.84 -7.17
CA TRP A 81 1.97 -4.52 -6.78
C TRP A 81 3.02 -3.69 -6.08
N ARG A 82 3.79 -4.30 -5.17
CA ARG A 82 4.90 -3.67 -4.49
C ARG A 82 5.95 -3.21 -5.51
N GLY A 83 6.33 -4.05 -6.46
CA GLY A 83 7.23 -3.69 -7.54
C GLY A 83 6.74 -2.49 -8.35
N ILE A 84 5.49 -2.54 -8.83
CA ILE A 84 4.90 -1.46 -9.64
C ILE A 84 4.84 -0.14 -8.88
N ILE A 85 4.42 -0.16 -7.61
CA ILE A 85 4.31 1.04 -6.78
C ILE A 85 5.70 1.58 -6.46
N CYS A 86 6.66 0.71 -6.16
CA CYS A 86 8.05 1.11 -6.01
C CYS A 86 8.53 1.77 -7.29
N ASP A 87 8.44 1.13 -8.45
CA ASP A 87 8.88 1.72 -9.72
C ASP A 87 8.21 3.06 -10.03
N LEU A 88 6.91 3.20 -9.75
CA LEU A 88 6.16 4.44 -10.00
C LEU A 88 6.53 5.58 -9.04
N LEU A 89 6.75 5.26 -7.76
CA LEU A 89 7.01 6.23 -6.69
C LEU A 89 8.50 6.33 -6.34
N THR A 90 9.37 5.60 -7.02
CA THR A 90 10.80 5.74 -6.87
C THR A 90 11.13 7.12 -7.39
N LEU A 91 11.35 8.02 -6.44
CA LEU A 91 12.04 9.25 -6.72
C LEU A 91 13.48 8.83 -6.95
N ASP A 92 14.00 9.01 -8.18
CA ASP A 92 15.43 8.93 -8.49
C ASP A 92 16.18 9.91 -7.58
N SER A 93 16.43 9.47 -6.35
CA SER A 93 16.96 10.27 -5.26
C SER A 93 18.42 9.95 -5.02
N ASP A 94 19.17 9.64 -6.08
CA ASP A 94 20.62 9.70 -6.05
C ASP A 94 21.14 11.15 -6.19
N CYS A 95 20.26 12.17 -6.21
CA CYS A 95 20.66 13.59 -6.16
C CYS A 95 20.19 14.35 -4.89
N TYR A 96 19.14 13.91 -4.19
CA TYR A 96 18.63 14.64 -3.01
C TYR A 96 19.43 14.37 -1.71
N ALA A 97 20.36 13.42 -1.71
CA ALA A 97 21.24 13.12 -0.57
C ALA A 97 22.52 13.98 -0.49
N GLN A 98 22.95 14.62 -1.60
CA GLN A 98 24.17 15.45 -1.61
C GLN A 98 23.95 16.90 -1.14
N ASN A 99 22.71 17.37 -1.02
CA ASN A 99 22.40 18.75 -0.63
C ASN A 99 22.23 19.00 0.89
N ARG A 100 22.65 18.07 1.76
CA ARG A 100 22.73 18.32 3.21
C ARG A 100 24.08 18.84 3.72
N LYS A 101 25.12 18.91 2.88
CA LYS A 101 26.44 19.48 3.26
C LYS A 101 26.68 20.92 2.79
N ALA A 102 25.75 21.54 2.07
CA ALA A 102 25.85 22.96 1.71
C ALA A 102 24.53 23.67 2.09
N ASN A 103 24.65 24.72 2.91
CA ASN A 103 23.59 25.68 3.27
C ASN A 103 22.66 25.29 4.44
N GLY A 104 23.26 25.08 5.61
CA GLY A 104 22.66 25.61 6.83
C GLY A 104 22.94 27.12 6.91
N PRO A 105 21.96 28.00 7.23
CA PRO A 105 22.25 29.42 7.44
C PRO A 105 22.97 29.56 8.79
N SER A 106 24.31 29.60 8.75
CA SER A 106 25.10 29.94 9.94
C SER A 106 25.04 31.45 10.17
N CYS A 107 24.06 31.86 10.98
CA CYS A 107 24.01 33.18 11.57
C CYS A 107 25.15 33.35 12.59
N ARG A 108 26.25 34.00 12.21
CA ARG A 108 26.76 35.25 12.84
C ARG A 108 28.22 35.53 12.50
N ASN A 109 28.43 36.73 11.96
CA ASN A 109 29.62 37.56 12.13
C ASN A 109 30.15 37.50 13.58
N ARG A 110 31.47 37.49 13.77
CA ARG A 110 32.23 38.67 14.26
C ARG A 110 33.74 38.39 14.38
N SER A 111 34.51 39.39 13.95
CA SER A 111 35.76 39.90 14.54
C SER A 111 37.08 39.14 14.37
N SER A 112 37.88 39.64 13.41
CA SER A 112 39.18 40.32 13.59
C SER A 112 40.41 39.56 14.09
N LYS A 113 41.51 39.81 13.35
CA LYS A 113 42.96 39.90 13.70
C LYS A 113 43.82 38.85 12.98
N GLN A 114 45.04 39.08 12.51
CA GLN A 114 45.92 40.24 12.31
C GLN A 114 47.28 39.64 11.86
N GLU A 115 47.94 40.25 10.85
CA GLU A 115 49.41 40.21 10.56
C GLU A 115 50.06 38.81 10.35
N ASP A 116 51.04 38.57 9.47
CA ASP A 116 52.16 39.35 8.93
C ASP A 116 52.38 39.12 7.42
#